data_AF-A0A2D7CAQ2-F1
#
_entry.id   AF-A0A2D7CAQ2-F1
#
_cell.length_a   1.000
_cell.length_b   1.000
_cell.length_c   1.000
_cell.angle_alpha   90.00
_cell.angle_beta   90.00
_cell.angle_gamma   90.00
#
_symmetry.space_group_name_H-M   'P 1'
#
loop_
_entity.id
_entity.type
_entity.pdbx_description
1 polymer ?
#
loop_
_entity_poly.entity_id
_entity_poly.type
_entity_poly.pdbx_seq_one_letter_code
_entity_poly.pdbx_strand_id
1 'polypeptide(L)'
;MRRWSAVATPITTPAIPPEGPWDAYVLVIIWLPLLFRLLLLARPARQAVAKVAPHAGWALKQLRDLPVRGLRLLIFNETLALLAPPIIVLLYRQLADPIGWRTWEEVTLLGGTVLMFLTLVWLVLDLMRIGRTRRMLLAVVKQDVDSLRKVADVGLGARRLLRRFAREDKHDEAEEEQSTRGKVWNFAKKAG
;
A
#
# COMPACT_ATOMS: atom_id res chain seq x y z
N MET A 1 -21.03 14.97 -34.86
CA MET A 1 -20.68 13.86 -33.94
C MET A 1 -19.33 13.28 -34.35
N ARG A 2 -18.24 13.57 -33.62
CA ARG A 2 -16.91 12.98 -33.86
C ARG A 2 -16.82 11.63 -33.13
N ARG A 3 -16.75 10.55 -33.90
CA ARG A 3 -16.60 9.18 -33.38
C ARG A 3 -15.12 8.96 -33.07
N TRP A 4 -14.77 9.04 -31.79
CA TRP A 4 -13.46 8.64 -31.29
C TRP A 4 -13.32 7.13 -31.47
N SER A 5 -12.66 6.72 -32.56
CA SER A 5 -12.25 5.34 -32.74
C SER A 5 -10.86 5.22 -32.12
N ALA A 6 -10.80 5.18 -30.80
CA ALA A 6 -9.57 4.81 -30.10
C ALA A 6 -9.32 3.33 -30.44
N VAL A 7 -8.53 3.09 -31.49
CA VAL A 7 -7.94 1.77 -31.73
C VAL A 7 -6.87 1.61 -30.65
N ALA A 8 -7.31 1.20 -29.45
CA ALA A 8 -6.40 0.73 -28.43
C ALA A 8 -5.68 -0.46 -29.03
N THR A 9 -4.41 -0.29 -29.37
CA THR A 9 -3.55 -1.43 -29.72
C THR A 9 -3.56 -2.32 -28.48
N PRO A 10 -4.04 -3.58 -28.55
CA PRO A 10 -4.03 -4.46 -27.41
C PRO A 10 -2.59 -4.57 -26.89
N ILE A 11 -2.40 -4.87 -25.60
CA ILE A 11 -1.08 -5.21 -25.06
C ILE A 11 -0.55 -6.36 -25.91
N THR A 12 0.31 -6.04 -26.88
CA THR A 12 0.99 -7.01 -27.70
C THR A 12 2.12 -7.58 -26.86
N THR A 13 2.37 -8.86 -27.00
CA THR A 13 3.65 -9.42 -26.57
C THR A 13 4.74 -8.63 -27.31
N PRO A 14 5.69 -7.99 -26.61
CA PRO A 14 6.69 -7.15 -27.27
C PRO A 14 7.49 -8.02 -28.25
N ALA A 15 7.77 -7.49 -29.44
CA ALA A 15 8.55 -8.20 -30.44
C ALA A 15 10.00 -8.38 -29.93
N ILE A 16 10.62 -9.51 -30.26
CA ILE A 16 12.02 -9.78 -29.95
C ILE A 16 12.73 -10.13 -31.27
N PRO A 17 13.63 -9.28 -31.79
CA PRO A 17 14.06 -7.98 -31.23
C PRO A 17 12.96 -6.89 -31.33
N PRO A 18 12.99 -5.86 -30.46
CA PRO A 18 12.02 -4.78 -30.49
C PRO A 18 12.12 -3.97 -31.79
N GLU A 19 11.00 -3.79 -32.49
CA GLU A 19 10.94 -3.09 -33.79
C GLU A 19 11.20 -1.59 -33.67
N GLY A 20 11.02 -1.02 -32.48
CA GLY A 20 11.28 0.38 -32.23
C GLY A 20 11.52 0.71 -30.75
N PRO A 21 11.88 1.97 -30.45
CA PRO A 21 12.18 2.45 -29.11
C PRO A 21 11.02 2.27 -28.13
N TRP A 22 9.78 2.43 -28.61
CA TRP A 22 8.58 2.19 -27.82
C TRP A 22 8.46 0.72 -27.38
N ASP A 23 8.73 -0.23 -28.29
CA ASP A 23 8.62 -1.65 -27.98
C ASP A 23 9.72 -2.09 -27.01
N ALA A 24 10.92 -1.53 -27.17
CA ALA A 24 12.01 -1.67 -26.21
C ALA A 24 11.67 -1.08 -24.83
N TYR A 25 11.02 0.09 -24.79
CA TYR A 25 10.54 0.70 -23.54
C TYR A 25 9.58 -0.24 -22.82
N VAL A 26 8.56 -0.75 -23.49
CA VAL A 26 7.57 -1.66 -22.89
C VAL A 26 8.25 -2.92 -22.34
N LEU A 27 9.16 -3.51 -23.12
CA LEU A 27 9.89 -4.72 -22.72
C LEU A 27 10.81 -4.45 -21.51
N VAL A 28 11.62 -3.40 -21.55
CA VAL A 28 12.65 -3.15 -20.53
C VAL A 28 12.08 -2.50 -19.27
N ILE A 29 11.08 -1.63 -19.38
CA ILE A 29 10.55 -0.87 -18.23
C ILE A 29 9.38 -1.57 -17.55
N ILE A 30 8.60 -2.39 -18.26
CA ILE A 30 7.47 -3.11 -17.68
C ILE A 30 7.83 -4.59 -17.46
N TRP A 31 8.16 -5.30 -18.55
CA TRP A 31 8.29 -6.75 -18.50
C TRP A 31 9.52 -7.21 -17.72
N LEU A 32 10.67 -6.57 -17.93
CA LEU A 32 11.92 -6.99 -17.29
C LEU A 32 11.88 -6.80 -15.75
N PRO A 33 11.46 -5.65 -15.18
CA PRO A 33 11.17 -5.50 -13.76
C PRO A 33 10.19 -6.53 -13.22
N LEU A 34 9.10 -6.78 -13.94
CA LEU A 34 8.07 -7.73 -13.51
C LEU A 34 8.63 -9.15 -13.47
N LEU A 35 9.43 -9.54 -14.46
CA LEU A 35 10.13 -10.82 -14.50
C LEU A 35 11.13 -10.94 -13.34
N PHE A 36 11.96 -9.92 -13.11
CA PHE A 36 12.89 -9.93 -11.97
C PHE A 36 12.16 -10.00 -10.63
N ARG A 37 11.03 -9.30 -10.49
CA ARG A 37 10.18 -9.40 -9.29
C ARG A 37 9.65 -10.82 -9.11
N LEU A 38 9.11 -11.43 -10.16
CA LEU A 38 8.63 -12.80 -10.09
C LEU A 38 9.76 -13.76 -9.68
N LEU A 39 10.93 -13.69 -10.31
CA LEU A 39 12.03 -14.60 -10.02
C LEU A 39 12.64 -14.39 -8.62
N LEU A 40 12.93 -13.13 -8.25
CA LEU A 40 13.64 -12.80 -7.02
C LEU A 40 12.74 -12.78 -5.79
N LEU A 41 11.46 -12.43 -5.95
CA LEU A 41 10.50 -12.37 -4.83
C LEU A 41 9.63 -13.61 -4.71
N ALA A 42 9.47 -14.47 -5.73
CA ALA A 42 8.57 -15.64 -5.60
C ALA A 42 8.91 -16.57 -4.43
N ARG A 43 10.20 -16.75 -4.10
CA ARG A 43 10.61 -17.54 -2.93
C ARG A 43 10.22 -16.88 -1.59
N PRO A 44 10.70 -15.67 -1.26
CA PRO A 44 10.34 -15.02 0.00
C PRO A 44 8.84 -14.68 0.09
N ALA A 45 8.18 -14.36 -1.03
CA ALA A 45 6.73 -14.14 -1.07
C ALA A 45 5.96 -15.40 -0.70
N ARG A 46 6.32 -16.58 -1.26
CA ARG A 46 5.68 -17.84 -0.87
C ARG A 46 5.86 -18.16 0.61
N GLN A 47 7.04 -17.93 1.17
CA GLN A 47 7.31 -18.14 2.59
C GLN A 47 6.50 -17.18 3.47
N ALA A 48 6.43 -15.90 3.10
CA ALA A 48 5.62 -14.91 3.79
C ALA A 48 4.13 -15.26 3.73
N VAL A 49 3.62 -15.62 2.55
CA VAL A 49 2.23 -16.04 2.37
C VAL A 49 1.92 -17.29 3.18
N ALA A 50 2.77 -18.32 3.16
CA ALA A 50 2.54 -19.54 3.94
C ALA A 50 2.47 -19.27 5.46
N LYS A 51 3.26 -18.33 5.97
CA LYS A 51 3.26 -17.96 7.40
C LYS A 51 2.07 -17.08 7.78
N VAL A 52 1.67 -16.15 6.90
CA VAL A 52 0.61 -15.18 7.17
C VAL A 52 -0.78 -15.73 6.83
N ALA A 53 -0.93 -16.57 5.80
CA ALA A 53 -2.19 -17.13 5.34
C ALA A 53 -3.08 -17.73 6.44
N PRO A 54 -2.57 -18.59 7.36
CA PRO A 54 -3.40 -19.15 8.44
C PRO A 54 -3.95 -18.07 9.40
N HIS A 55 -3.30 -16.91 9.49
CA HIS A 55 -3.66 -15.81 10.38
C HIS A 55 -4.16 -14.56 9.64
N ALA A 56 -4.36 -14.65 8.32
CA ALA A 56 -4.67 -13.50 7.47
C ALA A 56 -6.01 -12.86 7.88
N GLY A 57 -7.01 -13.68 8.25
CA GLY A 57 -8.29 -13.18 8.74
C GLY A 57 -8.20 -12.40 10.05
N TRP A 58 -7.30 -12.78 10.96
CA TRP A 58 -7.01 -12.03 12.19
C TRP A 58 -6.28 -10.72 11.86
N ALA A 59 -5.22 -10.79 11.03
CA ALA A 59 -4.43 -9.62 10.65
C ALA A 59 -5.26 -8.57 9.89
N LEU A 60 -6.19 -8.99 9.03
CA LEU A 60 -7.06 -8.09 8.27
C LEU A 60 -8.06 -7.37 9.18
N LYS A 61 -8.65 -8.08 10.14
CA LYS A 61 -9.51 -7.48 11.18
C LYS A 61 -8.70 -6.48 12.01
N GLN A 62 -7.50 -6.84 12.44
CA GLN A 62 -6.61 -5.97 13.19
C GLN A 62 -6.23 -4.71 12.42
N LEU A 63 -5.90 -4.83 11.13
CA LEU A 63 -5.59 -3.70 10.25
C LEU A 63 -6.78 -2.72 10.12
N ARG A 64 -8.00 -3.25 10.13
CA ARG A 64 -9.24 -2.44 10.10
C ARG A 64 -9.54 -1.79 11.45
N ASP A 65 -9.32 -2.52 12.54
CA ASP A 65 -9.65 -2.11 13.91
C ASP A 65 -8.59 -1.22 14.57
N LEU A 66 -7.39 -1.12 13.98
CA LEU A 66 -6.33 -0.22 14.44
C LEU A 66 -6.74 1.26 14.26
N PRO A 67 -6.84 2.04 15.36
CA PRO A 67 -7.29 3.44 15.35
C PRO A 67 -6.23 4.42 14.81
N VAL A 68 -5.03 3.94 14.47
CA VAL A 68 -3.94 4.75 13.91
C VAL A 68 -4.16 4.96 12.42
N ARG A 69 -4.79 6.09 12.06
CA ARG A 69 -5.00 6.53 10.66
C ARG A 69 -3.72 6.43 9.81
N GLY A 70 -2.54 6.65 10.42
CA GLY A 70 -1.23 6.67 9.77
C GLY A 70 -0.75 5.32 9.22
N LEU A 71 -1.04 4.18 9.87
CA LEU A 71 -0.51 2.88 9.40
C LEU A 71 -1.18 2.43 8.10
N ARG A 72 -2.49 2.69 7.97
CA ARG A 72 -3.24 2.43 6.73
C ARG A 72 -2.76 3.31 5.59
N LEU A 73 -2.52 4.60 5.86
CA LEU A 73 -1.95 5.55 4.90
C LEU A 73 -0.56 5.10 4.42
N LEU A 74 0.29 4.59 5.30
CA LEU A 74 1.62 4.08 4.95
C LEU A 74 1.55 2.86 4.03
N ILE A 75 0.75 1.85 4.37
CA ILE A 75 0.58 0.63 3.55
C ILE A 75 -0.04 0.98 2.20
N PHE A 76 -1.03 1.87 2.20
CA PHE A 76 -1.68 2.32 0.96
C PHE A 76 -0.71 3.11 0.08
N ASN A 77 0.11 3.99 0.66
CA ASN A 77 1.15 4.73 -0.05
C ASN A 77 2.20 3.79 -0.66
N GLU A 78 2.66 2.78 0.08
CA GLU A 78 3.63 1.81 -0.45
C GLU A 78 3.00 0.96 -1.58
N THR A 79 1.73 0.56 -1.42
CA THR A 79 0.97 -0.18 -2.44
C THR A 79 0.74 0.66 -3.69
N LEU A 80 0.38 1.94 -3.53
CA LEU A 80 0.26 2.88 -4.64
C LEU A 80 1.61 3.15 -5.29
N ALA A 81 2.69 3.34 -4.54
CA ALA A 81 4.03 3.51 -5.10
C ALA A 81 4.50 2.27 -5.88
N LEU A 82 4.01 1.08 -5.52
CA LEU A 82 4.26 -0.17 -6.22
C LEU A 82 3.46 -0.27 -7.53
N LEU A 83 2.18 0.11 -7.51
CA LEU A 83 1.26 -0.02 -8.64
C LEU A 83 1.25 1.19 -9.58
N ALA A 84 1.66 2.37 -9.11
CA ALA A 84 1.64 3.61 -9.88
C ALA A 84 2.48 3.52 -11.15
N PRO A 85 3.72 2.99 -11.15
CA PRO A 85 4.50 2.92 -12.39
C PRO A 85 3.80 2.16 -13.52
N PRO A 86 3.33 0.91 -13.35
CA PRO A 86 2.62 0.21 -14.42
C PRO A 86 1.28 0.87 -14.77
N ILE A 87 0.53 1.37 -13.78
CA ILE A 87 -0.77 2.03 -14.04
C ILE A 87 -0.59 3.32 -14.84
N ILE A 88 0.38 4.16 -14.48
CA ILE A 88 0.65 5.42 -15.18
C ILE A 88 1.05 5.14 -16.63
N VAL A 89 1.90 4.13 -16.86
CA VAL A 89 2.32 3.75 -18.21
C VAL A 89 1.14 3.24 -19.05
N LEU A 90 0.30 2.39 -18.46
CA LEU A 90 -0.91 1.87 -19.12
C LEU A 90 -1.93 2.98 -19.41
N LEU A 91 -2.22 3.84 -18.43
CA LEU A 91 -3.12 4.98 -18.62
C LEU A 91 -2.59 5.92 -19.68
N TYR A 92 -1.30 6.25 -19.64
CA TYR A 92 -0.69 7.13 -20.61
C TYR A 92 -0.80 6.60 -22.04
N ARG A 93 -0.61 5.28 -22.25
CA ARG A 93 -0.80 4.64 -23.56
C ARG A 93 -2.24 4.71 -24.07
N GLN A 94 -3.23 4.65 -23.18
CA GLN A 94 -4.64 4.71 -23.57
C GLN A 94 -5.13 6.14 -23.84
N LEU A 95 -4.51 7.14 -23.21
CA LEU A 95 -4.96 8.54 -23.27
C LEU A 95 -4.13 9.44 -24.21
N ALA A 96 -2.86 9.11 -24.48
CA ALA A 96 -2.00 9.92 -25.35
C ALA A 96 -1.85 9.27 -26.73
N ASP A 97 -1.90 10.09 -27.80
CA ASP A 97 -1.37 9.73 -29.12
C ASP A 97 0.06 9.18 -28.99
N PRO A 98 0.57 8.35 -29.92
CA PRO A 98 1.91 7.78 -29.81
C PRO A 98 2.98 8.89 -29.82
N ILE A 99 3.38 9.32 -28.62
CA ILE A 99 4.45 10.27 -28.38
C ILE A 99 5.74 9.49 -28.23
N GLY A 100 6.71 9.78 -29.09
CA GLY A 100 8.02 9.13 -29.13
C GLY A 100 8.37 8.62 -30.53
N TRP A 101 9.61 8.15 -30.67
CA TRP A 101 10.11 7.54 -31.89
C TRP A 101 9.43 6.20 -32.16
N ARG A 102 8.88 6.03 -33.37
CA ARG A 102 8.21 4.79 -33.77
C ARG A 102 9.22 3.75 -34.25
N THR A 103 10.25 4.21 -34.94
CA THR A 103 11.31 3.37 -35.50
C THR A 103 12.66 3.77 -34.92
N TRP A 104 13.63 2.87 -34.98
CA TRP A 104 15.00 3.15 -34.56
C TRP A 104 15.68 4.23 -35.43
N GLU A 105 15.25 4.37 -36.69
CA GLU A 105 15.82 5.33 -37.64
C GLU A 105 15.50 6.79 -37.28
N GLU A 106 14.36 7.03 -36.62
CA GLU A 106 13.97 8.38 -36.18
C GLU A 106 14.79 8.85 -34.95
N VAL A 107 15.51 7.94 -34.29
CA VAL A 107 16.25 8.22 -33.07
C VAL A 107 17.57 8.90 -33.42
N THR A 108 17.70 10.17 -33.02
CA THR A 108 18.99 10.86 -33.10
C THR A 108 19.99 10.25 -32.14
N LEU A 109 21.29 10.32 -32.46
CA LEU A 109 22.36 9.76 -31.61
C LEU A 109 22.28 10.29 -30.16
N LEU A 110 22.02 11.60 -30.00
CA LEU A 110 21.85 12.23 -28.70
C LEU A 110 20.60 11.71 -27.97
N GLY A 111 19.48 11.57 -28.69
CA GLY A 111 18.25 11.00 -28.16
C GLY A 111 18.44 9.56 -27.68
N GLY A 112 19.07 8.71 -28.49
CA GLY A 112 19.37 7.32 -28.15
C GLY A 112 20.32 7.20 -26.96
N THR A 113 21.33 8.06 -26.87
CA THR A 113 22.28 8.08 -25.74
C THR A 113 21.58 8.44 -24.44
N VAL A 114 20.76 9.50 -24.44
CA VAL A 114 19.97 9.91 -23.26
C VAL A 114 18.97 8.83 -22.88
N LEU A 115 18.29 8.23 -23.87
CA LEU A 115 17.33 7.14 -23.66
C LEU A 115 18.00 5.94 -22.98
N MET A 116 19.15 5.50 -23.49
CA MET A 116 19.92 4.39 -22.93
C MET A 116 20.41 4.69 -21.50
N PHE A 117 20.90 5.91 -21.26
CA PHE A 117 21.32 6.33 -19.93
C PHE A 117 20.16 6.32 -18.93
N LEU A 118 19.03 6.93 -19.28
CA LEU A 118 17.82 6.94 -18.44
C LEU A 118 17.28 5.53 -18.20
N THR A 119 17.32 4.67 -19.22
CA THR A 119 16.91 3.27 -19.09
C THR A 119 17.80 2.50 -18.12
N LEU A 120 19.12 2.75 -18.15
CA LEU A 120 20.06 2.14 -17.22
C LEU A 120 19.85 2.65 -15.79
N VAL A 121 19.68 3.97 -15.62
CA VAL A 121 19.33 4.55 -14.31
C VAL A 121 18.04 3.94 -13.78
N TRP A 122 17.02 3.81 -14.63
CA TRP A 122 15.75 3.18 -14.28
C TRP A 122 15.93 1.74 -13.81
N LEU A 123 16.73 0.95 -14.55
CA LEU A 123 17.01 -0.44 -14.20
C LEU A 123 17.67 -0.56 -12.82
N VAL A 124 18.64 0.31 -12.52
CA VAL A 124 19.30 0.35 -11.21
C VAL A 124 18.31 0.72 -10.10
N LEU A 125 17.49 1.76 -10.32
CA LEU A 125 16.44 2.16 -9.38
C LEU A 125 15.43 1.04 -9.12
N ASP A 126 15.04 0.29 -10.16
CA ASP A 126 14.13 -0.85 -10.02
C ASP A 126 14.79 -2.01 -9.23
N LEU A 127 16.04 -2.35 -9.52
CA LEU A 127 16.78 -3.36 -8.75
C LEU A 127 16.89 -2.98 -7.26
N MET A 128 17.20 -1.72 -6.96
CA MET A 128 17.23 -1.23 -5.58
C MET A 128 15.86 -1.34 -4.91
N ARG A 129 14.77 -1.07 -5.65
CA ARG A 129 13.39 -1.21 -5.18
C ARG A 129 13.05 -2.68 -4.89
N ILE A 130 13.38 -3.60 -5.80
CA ILE A 130 13.24 -5.05 -5.60
C ILE A 130 13.96 -5.49 -4.32
N GLY A 131 15.21 -5.03 -4.11
CA GLY A 131 15.98 -5.32 -2.90
C GLY A 131 15.33 -4.80 -1.62
N ARG A 132 14.71 -3.62 -1.65
CA ARG A 132 13.92 -3.06 -0.54
C ARG A 132 12.69 -3.93 -0.24
N THR A 133 11.90 -4.27 -1.26
CA THR A 133 10.71 -5.12 -1.08
C THR A 133 11.09 -6.51 -0.56
N ARG A 134 12.19 -7.09 -1.05
CA ARG A 134 12.72 -8.36 -0.53
C ARG A 134 13.08 -8.26 0.96
N ARG A 135 13.74 -7.18 1.38
CA ARG A 135 14.04 -6.93 2.80
C ARG A 135 12.76 -6.79 3.64
N MET A 136 11.73 -6.12 3.13
CA MET A 136 10.43 -6.02 3.81
C MET A 136 9.75 -7.38 3.95
N LEU A 137 9.72 -8.18 2.88
CA LEU A 137 9.17 -9.54 2.92
C LEU A 137 9.91 -10.42 3.93
N LEU A 138 11.24 -10.38 3.94
CA LEU A 138 12.06 -11.11 4.90
C LEU A 138 11.88 -10.61 6.34
N ALA A 139 11.66 -9.31 6.54
CA ALA A 139 11.33 -8.75 7.84
C ALA A 139 9.99 -9.30 8.34
N VAL A 140 8.97 -9.39 7.49
CA VAL A 140 7.67 -10.01 7.83
C VAL A 140 7.82 -11.51 8.14
N VAL A 141 8.66 -12.23 7.40
CA VAL A 141 8.95 -13.65 7.69
C VAL A 141 9.67 -13.81 9.03
N LYS A 142 10.64 -12.94 9.32
CA LYS A 142 11.44 -12.97 10.57
C LYS A 142 10.61 -12.51 11.77
N GLN A 143 9.69 -11.58 11.58
CA GLN A 143 8.83 -11.07 12.65
C GLN A 143 7.77 -12.11 12.97
N ASP A 144 7.70 -12.50 14.23
CA ASP A 144 6.78 -13.54 14.67
C ASP A 144 5.36 -12.98 14.78
N VAL A 145 4.46 -13.50 13.95
CA VAL A 145 3.04 -13.09 13.91
C VAL A 145 2.38 -13.36 15.26
N ASP A 146 2.82 -14.40 15.98
CA ASP A 146 2.31 -14.73 17.30
C ASP A 146 2.78 -13.73 18.37
N SER A 147 4.01 -13.23 18.25
CA SER A 147 4.50 -12.15 19.10
C SER A 147 3.75 -10.85 18.84
N LEU A 148 3.45 -10.53 17.57
CA LEU A 148 2.66 -9.35 17.21
C LEU A 148 1.23 -9.46 17.74
N ARG A 149 0.63 -10.65 17.71
CA ARG A 149 -0.68 -10.93 18.31
C ARG A 149 -0.68 -10.71 19.81
N LYS A 150 0.29 -11.26 20.54
CA LYS A 150 0.41 -11.05 22.00
C LYS A 150 0.54 -9.57 22.35
N VAL A 151 1.40 -8.82 21.65
CA VAL A 151 1.58 -7.38 21.90
C VAL A 151 0.31 -6.60 21.58
N ALA A 152 -0.37 -6.94 20.49
CA ALA A 152 -1.63 -6.30 20.10
C ALA A 152 -2.76 -6.59 21.11
N ASP A 153 -2.90 -7.83 21.56
CA ASP A 153 -3.91 -8.24 22.53
C ASP A 153 -3.68 -7.57 23.90
N VAL A 154 -2.42 -7.46 24.34
CA VAL A 154 -2.05 -6.74 25.58
C VAL A 154 -2.34 -5.24 25.46
N GLY A 155 -1.96 -4.60 24.34
CA GLY A 155 -2.19 -3.18 24.12
C GLY A 155 -3.67 -2.81 23.98
N LEU A 156 -4.46 -3.66 23.32
CA LEU A 156 -5.92 -3.50 23.25
C LEU A 156 -6.60 -3.75 24.60
N GLY A 157 -6.12 -4.73 25.36
CA GLY A 157 -6.58 -5.03 26.72
C GLY A 157 -6.34 -3.86 27.68
N ALA A 158 -5.13 -3.31 27.69
CA ALA A 158 -4.77 -2.14 28.50
C ALA A 158 -5.66 -0.93 28.19
N ARG A 159 -5.95 -0.66 26.91
CA ARG A 159 -6.87 0.42 26.51
C ARG A 159 -8.30 0.16 26.97
N ARG A 160 -8.78 -1.09 26.93
CA ARG A 160 -10.13 -1.46 27.39
C ARG A 160 -10.25 -1.30 28.90
N LEU A 161 -9.18 -1.60 29.63
CA LEU A 161 -9.05 -1.38 31.08
C LEU A 161 -9.11 0.13 31.39
N LEU A 162 -8.27 0.94 30.74
CA LEU A 162 -8.25 2.40 30.89
C LEU A 162 -9.62 3.04 30.56
N ARG A 163 -10.32 2.54 29.54
CA ARG A 163 -11.65 3.05 29.18
C ARG A 163 -12.75 2.64 30.18
N ARG A 164 -12.58 1.55 30.92
CA ARG A 164 -13.51 1.15 31.99
C ARG A 164 -13.30 2.04 33.22
N PHE A 165 -12.05 2.20 33.66
CA PHE A 165 -11.73 3.10 34.77
C PHE A 165 -12.20 4.55 34.50
N ALA A 166 -11.92 5.10 33.31
CA ALA A 166 -12.38 6.43 32.94
C ALA A 166 -13.92 6.57 32.76
N ARG A 167 -14.68 5.46 32.81
CA ARG A 167 -16.15 5.45 32.70
C ARG A 167 -16.82 5.13 34.04
N GLU A 168 -16.14 4.42 34.93
CA GLU A 168 -16.55 4.22 36.33
C GLU A 168 -16.53 5.56 37.08
N ASP A 169 -15.43 6.32 36.98
CA ASP A 169 -15.29 7.64 37.64
C ASP A 169 -16.40 8.63 37.23
N LYS A 170 -16.90 8.55 35.99
CA LYS A 170 -17.99 9.41 35.51
C LYS A 170 -19.39 8.98 35.96
N HIS A 171 -19.58 7.71 36.30
CA HIS A 171 -20.86 7.22 36.81
C HIS A 171 -21.00 7.56 38.29
N ASP A 172 -19.89 7.45 39.04
CA ASP A 172 -19.84 7.77 40.46
C ASP A 172 -20.03 9.28 40.70
N GLU A 173 -19.38 10.15 39.91
CA GLU A 173 -19.59 11.61 39.99
C GLU A 173 -21.05 12.02 39.65
N ALA A 174 -21.67 11.35 38.68
CA ALA A 174 -23.05 11.67 38.25
C ALA A 174 -24.11 11.16 39.26
N GLU A 175 -23.87 10.03 39.91
CA GLU A 175 -24.74 9.50 40.98
C GLU A 175 -24.60 10.33 42.27
N GLU A 176 -23.40 10.78 42.60
CA GLU A 176 -23.18 11.70 43.74
C GLU A 176 -23.83 13.07 43.52
N GLU A 177 -23.70 13.67 42.33
CA GLU A 177 -24.38 14.94 42.03
C GLU A 177 -25.91 14.82 42.11
N GLN A 178 -26.50 13.74 41.58
CA GLN A 178 -27.94 13.52 41.63
C GLN A 178 -28.46 13.24 43.06
N SER A 179 -27.70 12.47 43.84
CA SER A 179 -27.98 12.22 45.27
C SER A 179 -27.94 13.51 46.10
N THR A 180 -26.94 14.35 45.85
CA THR A 180 -26.76 15.62 46.56
C THR A 180 -27.86 16.62 46.19
N ARG A 181 -28.20 16.72 44.90
CA ARG A 181 -29.29 17.58 44.40
C ARG A 181 -30.66 17.13 44.90
N GLY A 182 -30.89 15.81 44.97
CA GLY A 182 -32.11 15.23 45.54
C GLY A 182 -32.26 15.49 47.05
N LYS A 183 -31.16 15.41 47.81
CA LYS A 183 -31.17 15.79 49.25
C LYS A 183 -31.48 17.27 49.43
N VAL A 184 -30.83 18.15 48.67
CA VAL A 184 -31.05 19.61 48.75
C VAL A 184 -32.50 19.99 48.44
N TRP A 185 -33.10 19.35 47.43
CA TRP A 185 -34.50 19.57 47.06
C TRP A 185 -35.49 19.12 48.16
N ASN A 186 -35.23 17.97 48.80
CA ASN A 186 -36.04 17.47 49.91
C ASN A 186 -35.90 18.34 51.18
N PHE A 187 -34.73 18.92 51.43
CA PHE A 187 -34.52 19.85 52.54
C PHE A 187 -35.28 21.17 52.32
N ALA A 188 -35.25 21.73 51.11
CA ALA A 188 -35.96 22.98 50.79
C ALA A 188 -37.50 22.84 50.93
N LYS A 189 -38.06 21.68 50.59
CA LYS A 189 -39.50 21.41 50.71
C LYS A 189 -39.98 21.22 52.16
N LYS A 190 -39.09 20.91 53.09
CA LYS A 190 -39.43 20.69 54.51
C LYS A 190 -39.33 21.97 55.36
N ALA A 191 -38.76 23.04 54.81
CA ALA A 191 -38.48 24.29 55.51
C ALA A 191 -39.40 25.47 55.11
N GLY A 192 -40.33 25.26 54.17
CA GLY A 192 -41.40 26.20 53.81
C GLY A 192 -42.76 25.62 54.16
#